data_AF-A0A9P5ZX23-F1
#
_entry.id   AF-A0A9P5ZX23-F1
#
_cell.length_a   1.000
_cell.length_b   1.000
_cell.length_c   1.000
_cell.angle_alpha   90.00
_cell.angle_beta   90.00
_cell.angle_gamma   90.00
#
_symmetry.space_group_name_H-M   'P 1'
#
loop_
_entity.id
_entity.type
_entity.pdbx_description
1 polymer ?
#
loop_
_entity_poly.entity_id
_entity_poly.type
_entity_poly.pdbx_seq_one_letter_code
_entity_poly.pdbx_strand_id
1 'polypeptide(L)'
;MFAFFRSPGKAPTPARSSYTPVARSARPPPGPSSAQFARNIRRCDEKLARAAGPSHPYNRTLRRQGSLKAQPSLRKGASRPTNKNGRRGALMPGGIQSVASFSAIPGGAPVASPLTAPHTMATPAWMPGGLQPVAMPSFMEANATFVLPGAADPVFRRPSEQMAPAMNEDEDEIFRRQMASMMRTHHIKKGLMEYREEMERVIAEKMKEAKEGRKMKARQERERLAREELARQEAERLELERLAREEAQRAEIERIHRERMAMEAAEREARRQEQERQRLAREAEAKARAEQERLAREAESKARAEQERLAMLAAMQAERERAEKEAAELMQAKFSIYEAKWKVLRDGVSPGFRKLHAVELPWPVLCDVSSPDDITEARVAEFLLHPGRPEVQGKSHRLVLKLEAVRWHSDRFDTKVLPIVAEDEREGAAEVAGYVTRILTNFLMNID
;
A
#
# COMPACT_ATOMS: atom_id res chain seq x y z
N MET A 1 -99.25 17.41 -33.22
CA MET A 1 -98.80 18.65 -33.91
C MET A 1 -97.32 18.82 -33.62
N PHE A 2 -96.50 19.13 -34.62
CA PHE A 2 -95.03 19.39 -34.55
C PHE A 2 -94.14 18.33 -33.86
N ALA A 3 -92.86 18.15 -34.16
CA ALA A 3 -92.05 18.24 -35.38
C ALA A 3 -90.65 17.77 -34.90
N PHE A 4 -90.11 16.68 -35.44
CA PHE A 4 -89.07 16.73 -36.47
C PHE A 4 -87.79 17.51 -36.10
N PHE A 5 -86.71 16.78 -35.78
CA PHE A 5 -85.38 17.15 -36.28
C PHE A 5 -84.53 15.91 -36.60
N ARG A 6 -84.10 15.82 -37.86
CA ARG A 6 -83.11 14.85 -38.38
C ARG A 6 -81.92 15.68 -38.87
N SER A 7 -80.69 15.30 -38.53
CA SER A 7 -79.63 15.01 -39.53
C SER A 7 -78.27 14.73 -38.87
N PRO A 8 -77.38 13.93 -39.51
CA PRO A 8 -76.07 13.58 -38.98
C PRO A 8 -74.93 14.46 -39.54
N GLY A 9 -73.97 14.82 -38.69
CA GLY A 9 -72.70 15.40 -39.13
C GLY A 9 -71.65 14.32 -39.44
N LYS A 10 -71.35 14.09 -40.73
CA LYS A 10 -70.17 13.31 -41.14
C LYS A 10 -68.94 14.23 -41.16
N ALA A 11 -67.95 13.96 -40.31
CA ALA A 11 -66.63 14.58 -40.42
C ALA A 11 -65.83 13.98 -41.60
N PRO A 12 -64.96 14.76 -42.26
CA PRO A 12 -64.16 14.30 -43.40
C PRO A 12 -63.01 13.39 -42.97
N THR A 13 -62.70 12.39 -43.80
CA THR A 13 -61.53 11.52 -43.65
C THR A 13 -60.22 12.26 -43.93
N PRO A 14 -59.22 12.23 -43.03
CA PRO A 14 -57.86 12.66 -43.36
C PRO A 14 -57.20 11.70 -44.36
N ALA A 15 -56.19 12.18 -45.07
CA ALA A 15 -55.63 11.50 -46.24
C ALA A 15 -54.90 10.18 -45.93
N ARG A 16 -54.94 9.28 -46.92
CA ARG A 16 -54.30 7.96 -46.94
C ARG A 16 -52.77 8.07 -46.98
N SER A 17 -52.14 8.18 -45.81
CA SER A 17 -50.66 8.19 -45.70
C SER A 17 -50.06 6.87 -46.22
N SER A 18 -48.92 6.97 -46.90
CA SER A 18 -48.26 5.86 -47.59
C SER A 18 -47.55 4.94 -46.60
N TYR A 19 -48.09 3.73 -46.43
CA TYR A 19 -47.40 2.64 -45.74
C TYR A 19 -46.12 2.25 -46.49
N THR A 20 -44.97 2.72 -46.02
CA THR A 20 -43.69 2.10 -46.34
C THR A 20 -43.59 0.77 -45.58
N PRO A 21 -43.12 -0.33 -46.20
CA PRO A 21 -42.97 -1.60 -45.52
C PRO A 21 -41.74 -1.53 -44.60
N VAL A 22 -41.95 -1.09 -43.35
CA VAL A 22 -40.94 -1.19 -42.30
C VAL A 22 -40.55 -2.66 -42.17
N ALA A 23 -39.27 -2.96 -42.47
CA ALA A 23 -38.76 -4.32 -42.45
C ALA A 23 -39.03 -4.96 -41.07
N ARG A 24 -39.67 -6.13 -41.06
CA ARG A 24 -39.77 -6.94 -39.84
C ARG A 24 -38.36 -7.36 -39.42
N SER A 25 -37.78 -6.61 -38.49
CA SER A 25 -36.57 -7.03 -37.78
C SER A 25 -36.86 -8.40 -37.17
N ALA A 26 -36.20 -9.44 -37.69
CA ALA A 26 -36.40 -10.79 -37.21
C ALA A 26 -35.95 -10.83 -35.75
N ARG A 27 -36.85 -11.22 -34.84
CA ARG A 27 -36.43 -11.54 -33.47
C ARG A 27 -35.29 -12.56 -33.57
N PRO A 28 -34.09 -12.28 -33.01
CA PRO A 28 -33.07 -13.30 -32.95
C PRO A 28 -33.63 -14.51 -32.17
N PRO A 29 -33.30 -15.74 -32.58
CA PRO A 29 -33.75 -16.92 -31.86
C PRO A 29 -33.29 -16.85 -30.40
N PRO A 30 -34.06 -17.36 -29.43
CA PRO A 30 -33.67 -17.35 -28.04
C PRO A 30 -32.31 -18.04 -27.89
N GLY A 31 -31.31 -17.29 -27.44
CA GLY A 31 -29.96 -17.82 -27.24
C GLY A 31 -29.97 -19.00 -26.26
N PRO A 32 -29.05 -19.96 -26.41
CA PRO A 32 -28.98 -21.10 -25.50
C PRO A 32 -28.84 -20.61 -24.06
N SER A 33 -29.67 -21.16 -23.17
CA SER A 33 -29.62 -20.85 -21.74
C SER A 33 -28.19 -20.99 -21.20
N SER A 34 -27.79 -20.20 -20.20
CA SER A 34 -26.47 -20.30 -19.55
C SER A 34 -26.13 -21.76 -19.15
N ALA A 35 -27.14 -22.53 -18.71
CA ALA A 35 -27.02 -23.96 -18.41
C ALA A 35 -26.73 -24.85 -19.65
N GLN A 36 -27.20 -24.48 -20.84
CA GLN A 36 -26.83 -25.13 -22.11
C GLN A 36 -25.45 -24.69 -22.59
N PHE A 37 -25.08 -23.42 -22.45
CA PHE A 37 -23.76 -22.91 -22.83
C PHE A 37 -22.64 -23.60 -22.02
N ALA A 38 -22.82 -23.71 -20.70
CA ALA A 38 -21.92 -24.45 -19.80
C ALA A 38 -21.83 -25.96 -20.12
N ARG A 39 -22.92 -26.58 -20.61
CA ARG A 39 -22.92 -27.99 -21.08
C ARG A 39 -22.19 -28.14 -22.42
N ASN A 40 -22.32 -27.19 -23.33
CA ASN A 40 -21.63 -27.22 -24.62
C ASN A 40 -20.11 -27.03 -24.47
N ILE A 41 -19.64 -26.11 -23.61
CA ILE A 41 -18.19 -25.94 -23.32
C ILE A 41 -17.59 -27.28 -22.85
N ARG A 42 -18.20 -27.91 -21.83
CA ARG A 42 -17.73 -29.23 -21.33
C ARG A 42 -17.72 -30.32 -22.40
N ARG A 43 -18.68 -30.30 -23.35
CA ARG A 43 -18.71 -31.24 -24.48
C ARG A 43 -17.66 -30.95 -25.57
N CYS A 44 -17.22 -29.71 -25.71
CA CYS A 44 -16.10 -29.34 -26.59
C CYS A 44 -14.76 -29.78 -25.99
N ASP A 45 -14.53 -29.51 -24.70
CA ASP A 45 -13.33 -29.93 -23.99
C ASP A 45 -13.17 -31.45 -24.00
N GLU A 46 -14.25 -32.21 -23.74
CA GLU A 46 -14.19 -33.68 -23.77
C GLU A 46 -13.94 -34.25 -25.17
N LYS A 47 -14.39 -33.57 -26.24
CA LYS A 47 -14.07 -33.96 -27.62
C LYS A 47 -12.63 -33.65 -27.98
N LEU A 48 -12.10 -32.48 -27.59
CA LEU A 48 -10.69 -32.13 -27.77
C LEU A 48 -9.77 -33.09 -27.02
N ALA A 49 -10.12 -33.44 -25.76
CA ALA A 49 -9.38 -34.40 -24.95
C ALA A 49 -9.38 -35.84 -25.50
N ARG A 50 -10.40 -36.24 -26.29
CA ARG A 50 -10.45 -37.54 -26.97
C ARG A 50 -9.79 -37.52 -28.37
N ALA A 51 -9.70 -36.37 -29.03
CA ALA A 51 -9.00 -36.21 -30.30
C ALA A 51 -7.48 -36.03 -30.11
N ALA A 52 -7.06 -35.42 -29.01
CA ALA A 52 -5.66 -35.30 -28.62
C ALA A 52 -5.14 -36.65 -28.09
N GLY A 53 -4.44 -37.40 -28.95
CA GLY A 53 -3.81 -38.67 -28.58
C GLY A 53 -2.79 -38.54 -27.42
N PRO A 54 -2.34 -39.67 -26.84
CA PRO A 54 -1.61 -39.70 -25.56
C PRO A 54 -0.23 -39.01 -25.54
N SER A 55 0.25 -38.48 -26.68
CA SER A 55 1.47 -37.66 -26.78
C SER A 55 1.27 -36.17 -26.52
N HIS A 56 0.03 -35.67 -26.39
CA HIS A 56 -0.22 -34.22 -26.29
C HIS A 56 0.35 -33.60 -25.00
N PRO A 57 1.18 -32.53 -25.06
CA PRO A 57 2.03 -32.08 -23.95
C PRO A 57 1.28 -31.58 -22.70
N TYR A 58 0.00 -31.21 -22.83
CA TYR A 58 -0.82 -30.73 -21.72
C TYR A 58 -1.15 -31.80 -20.66
N ASN A 59 -1.10 -33.10 -20.98
CA ASN A 59 -1.43 -34.16 -20.03
C ASN A 59 -0.34 -34.43 -18.97
N ARG A 60 0.82 -33.74 -19.04
CA ARG A 60 2.00 -34.06 -18.20
C ARG A 60 2.03 -33.34 -16.85
N THR A 61 1.24 -32.28 -16.64
CA THR A 61 1.29 -31.42 -15.44
C THR A 61 0.33 -31.82 -14.32
N LEU A 62 -0.83 -32.40 -14.64
CA LEU A 62 -1.89 -32.72 -13.66
C LEU A 62 -1.64 -34.00 -12.83
N ARG A 63 -0.65 -34.82 -13.17
CA ARG A 63 -0.42 -36.13 -12.51
C ARG A 63 0.60 -36.11 -11.35
N ARG A 64 0.88 -34.93 -10.76
CA ARG A 64 1.93 -34.75 -9.72
C ARG A 64 1.48 -34.05 -8.42
N GLN A 65 0.18 -33.93 -8.19
CA GLN A 65 -0.44 -33.35 -6.98
C GLN A 65 -1.46 -34.34 -6.36
N GLY A 66 -1.02 -35.58 -6.09
CA GLY A 66 -1.93 -36.68 -5.75
C GLY A 66 -1.27 -37.87 -5.06
N SER A 67 -0.42 -37.62 -4.06
CA SER A 67 0.15 -38.68 -3.21
C SER A 67 0.57 -38.16 -1.84
N LEU A 68 -0.41 -37.92 -0.96
CA LEU A 68 -0.20 -37.90 0.49
C LEU A 68 -1.02 -39.03 1.10
N LYS A 69 -0.36 -39.87 1.90
CA LYS A 69 -0.95 -41.09 2.48
C LYS A 69 -1.99 -40.72 3.53
N ALA A 70 -3.16 -41.37 3.47
CA ALA A 70 -4.02 -41.45 4.64
C ALA A 70 -3.35 -42.33 5.72
N GLN A 71 -3.41 -41.88 6.98
CA GLN A 71 -3.08 -42.65 8.18
C GLN A 71 -4.36 -42.76 9.03
N PRO A 72 -4.62 -43.92 9.67
CA PRO A 72 -5.92 -44.18 10.28
C PRO A 72 -6.03 -43.69 11.74
N SER A 73 -7.25 -43.29 12.10
CA SER A 73 -7.88 -43.40 13.43
C SER A 73 -7.06 -43.15 14.72
N LEU A 74 -7.47 -42.14 15.48
CA LEU A 74 -7.40 -42.17 16.94
C LEU A 74 -8.65 -41.52 17.56
N ARG A 75 -9.49 -42.32 18.24
CA ARG A 75 -10.69 -41.83 18.94
C ARG A 75 -10.33 -41.35 20.35
N LYS A 76 -10.58 -40.06 20.63
CA LYS A 76 -10.81 -39.48 21.96
C LYS A 76 -11.68 -38.21 21.75
N GLY A 77 -12.57 -37.82 22.66
CA GLY A 77 -12.89 -38.44 23.95
C GLY A 77 -13.22 -37.41 25.05
N ALA A 78 -14.03 -36.39 24.73
CA ALA A 78 -14.41 -35.29 25.63
C ALA A 78 -15.82 -34.80 25.22
N SER A 79 -16.88 -35.09 25.98
CA SER A 79 -17.33 -34.43 27.23
C SER A 79 -18.06 -33.10 26.99
N ARG A 80 -19.40 -33.17 26.99
CA ARG A 80 -20.36 -32.06 26.77
C ARG A 80 -20.75 -31.41 28.11
N PRO A 81 -20.40 -30.15 28.39
CA PRO A 81 -20.90 -29.44 29.57
C PRO A 81 -22.33 -28.94 29.33
N THR A 82 -23.27 -29.30 30.19
CA THR A 82 -24.63 -28.73 30.20
C THR A 82 -24.69 -27.59 31.21
N ASN A 83 -24.70 -26.33 30.74
CA ASN A 83 -24.86 -25.20 31.64
C ASN A 83 -26.36 -24.92 31.88
N LYS A 84 -26.93 -25.55 32.91
CA LYS A 84 -28.17 -25.10 33.53
C LYS A 84 -27.83 -24.17 34.69
N ASN A 85 -28.22 -22.91 34.62
CA ASN A 85 -28.40 -22.08 35.81
C ASN A 85 -29.38 -20.94 35.53
N GLY A 86 -30.32 -20.72 36.43
CA GLY A 86 -31.35 -19.68 36.30
C GLY A 86 -31.57 -18.92 37.60
N ARG A 87 -31.53 -17.59 37.51
CA ARG A 87 -32.08 -16.60 38.47
C ARG A 87 -32.70 -15.51 37.58
N ARG A 88 -33.98 -15.12 37.66
CA ARG A 88 -34.88 -14.69 38.77
C ARG A 88 -34.47 -13.35 39.41
N GLY A 89 -35.37 -12.37 39.30
CA GLY A 89 -35.29 -10.99 39.84
C GLY A 89 -34.53 -10.03 38.92
N ALA A 90 -34.96 -8.77 38.69
CA ALA A 90 -36.25 -8.10 38.92
C ALA A 90 -36.40 -7.03 37.80
N LEU A 91 -37.57 -6.67 37.25
CA LEU A 91 -38.78 -6.08 37.87
C LEU A 91 -38.56 -4.69 38.48
N MET A 92 -38.53 -3.66 37.62
CA MET A 92 -38.91 -2.26 37.92
C MET A 92 -39.48 -1.60 36.64
N PRO A 93 -40.66 -0.93 36.70
CA PRO A 93 -41.23 -0.20 35.56
C PRO A 93 -41.13 1.33 35.69
N GLY A 94 -41.00 2.02 34.56
CA GLY A 94 -41.09 3.48 34.44
C GLY A 94 -40.31 4.00 33.23
N GLY A 95 -40.81 4.89 32.38
CA GLY A 95 -42.15 5.47 32.28
C GLY A 95 -42.12 7.00 32.13
N ILE A 96 -42.75 7.51 31.06
CA ILE A 96 -42.99 8.94 30.74
C ILE A 96 -41.72 9.83 30.62
N GLN A 97 -41.63 10.89 29.79
CA GLN A 97 -42.62 11.60 28.95
C GLN A 97 -42.13 11.81 27.50
N SER A 98 -43.05 12.19 26.61
CA SER A 98 -42.79 12.73 25.27
C SER A 98 -42.92 14.26 25.28
N VAL A 99 -42.02 14.98 24.59
CA VAL A 99 -42.16 16.42 24.31
C VAL A 99 -41.60 16.83 22.95
N ALA A 100 -42.32 17.77 22.32
CA ALA A 100 -41.87 18.74 21.31
C ALA A 100 -41.16 18.24 20.04
N SER A 101 -41.95 18.06 18.98
CA SER A 101 -41.54 18.43 17.62
C SER A 101 -41.17 19.92 17.57
N PHE A 102 -40.17 20.30 16.76
CA PHE A 102 -40.07 21.66 16.23
C PHE A 102 -39.53 21.66 14.79
N SER A 103 -39.97 22.64 14.00
CA SER A 103 -39.84 22.64 12.54
C SER A 103 -38.48 23.16 12.04
N ALA A 104 -38.12 22.74 10.82
CA ALA A 104 -37.00 23.32 10.08
C ALA A 104 -37.34 24.70 9.47
N ILE A 105 -36.34 25.56 9.33
CA ILE A 105 -36.22 26.59 8.27
C ILE A 105 -34.73 27.02 8.14
N PRO A 106 -34.24 27.47 6.96
CA PRO A 106 -32.80 27.47 6.66
C PRO A 106 -32.15 28.87 6.59
N GLY A 107 -30.80 28.89 6.55
CA GLY A 107 -29.98 30.01 6.05
C GLY A 107 -28.95 30.54 7.06
N GLY A 108 -27.74 30.89 6.58
CA GLY A 108 -26.73 31.58 7.41
C GLY A 108 -25.28 31.13 7.22
N ALA A 109 -24.67 31.44 6.08
CA ALA A 109 -23.25 31.81 6.05
C ALA A 109 -23.18 33.33 6.28
N PRO A 110 -22.14 33.92 6.92
CA PRO A 110 -20.84 34.05 6.22
C PRO A 110 -19.55 34.22 7.10
N VAL A 111 -18.39 34.18 6.41
CA VAL A 111 -17.20 35.06 6.59
C VAL A 111 -16.24 34.91 7.80
N ALA A 112 -14.94 35.14 7.46
CA ALA A 112 -13.78 35.55 8.27
C ALA A 112 -13.03 34.55 9.19
N SER A 113 -11.80 34.24 8.75
CA SER A 113 -10.61 33.95 9.56
C SER A 113 -10.25 35.12 10.50
N PRO A 114 -9.36 34.93 11.51
CA PRO A 114 -7.93 35.14 11.23
C PRO A 114 -6.91 34.28 12.03
N LEU A 115 -5.69 34.27 11.49
CA LEU A 115 -4.35 34.06 12.08
C LEU A 115 -4.18 33.30 13.42
N THR A 116 -3.21 32.39 13.42
CA THR A 116 -2.36 32.11 14.60
C THR A 116 -0.89 32.07 14.14
N ALA A 117 0.03 32.56 14.98
CA ALA A 117 1.41 32.91 14.62
C ALA A 117 2.40 31.72 14.77
N PRO A 118 3.65 31.82 14.25
CA PRO A 118 4.55 30.67 14.11
C PRO A 118 5.39 30.39 15.37
N HIS A 119 5.79 29.13 15.57
CA HIS A 119 6.74 28.74 16.60
C HIS A 119 8.18 28.62 16.06
N THR A 120 9.03 29.52 16.57
CA THR A 120 10.40 29.26 17.04
C THR A 120 11.38 28.54 16.11
N MET A 121 12.21 29.31 15.40
CA MET A 121 13.51 28.83 14.90
C MET A 121 14.41 28.41 16.08
N ALA A 122 15.01 27.23 16.01
CA ALA A 122 16.00 26.76 16.98
C ALA A 122 17.40 26.79 16.37
N THR A 123 18.29 27.62 16.91
CA THR A 123 19.70 27.72 16.51
C THR A 123 20.59 26.85 17.41
N PRO A 124 21.46 25.98 16.85
CA PRO A 124 22.52 25.35 17.62
C PRO A 124 23.74 26.28 17.68
N ALA A 125 24.01 26.85 18.85
CA ALA A 125 25.25 27.61 19.08
C ALA A 125 26.44 26.65 19.20
N TRP A 126 27.48 26.85 18.39
CA TRP A 126 28.79 26.20 18.53
C TRP A 126 29.85 27.26 18.81
N MET A 127 30.50 27.18 19.97
CA MET A 127 31.65 28.03 20.32
C MET A 127 32.98 27.32 19.99
N PRO A 128 34.01 28.06 19.54
CA PRO A 128 35.33 27.49 19.33
C PRO A 128 36.13 27.40 20.63
N GLY A 129 36.49 26.18 21.04
CA GLY A 129 37.72 25.96 21.79
C GLY A 129 38.92 26.02 20.83
N GLY A 130 40.16 26.25 21.26
CA GLY A 130 40.66 26.42 22.63
C GLY A 130 42.15 26.07 22.65
N LEU A 131 43.01 27.09 22.71
CA LEU A 131 44.46 26.94 22.49
C LEU A 131 45.19 26.25 23.65
N GLN A 132 45.93 25.17 23.37
CA GLN A 132 47.14 24.78 24.13
C GLN A 132 48.14 24.00 23.25
N PRO A 133 49.41 24.46 23.17
CA PRO A 133 50.58 23.61 22.96
C PRO A 133 51.36 23.42 24.28
N VAL A 134 51.95 22.24 24.50
CA VAL A 134 52.60 21.86 25.77
C VAL A 134 54.11 21.61 25.60
N ALA A 135 54.89 22.31 26.43
CA ALA A 135 56.25 22.04 26.92
C ALA A 135 57.42 21.67 25.97
N MET A 136 58.58 22.29 26.23
CA MET A 136 59.91 21.76 25.86
C MET A 136 60.50 20.88 26.99
N PRO A 137 61.56 20.12 26.71
CA PRO A 137 62.90 20.49 27.21
C PRO A 137 63.95 20.53 26.09
N SER A 138 65.08 21.24 26.12
CA SER A 138 65.96 21.73 27.20
C SER A 138 66.89 20.67 27.84
N PHE A 139 68.12 20.55 27.32
CA PHE A 139 69.26 19.98 28.03
C PHE A 139 70.57 20.64 27.55
N MET A 140 71.68 20.45 28.28
CA MET A 140 72.89 21.29 28.22
C MET A 140 74.18 20.44 28.38
N GLU A 141 75.37 21.08 28.33
CA GLU A 141 76.67 20.56 28.82
C GLU A 141 77.34 19.38 28.05
N ALA A 142 78.67 19.14 28.09
CA ALA A 142 79.83 20.00 28.41
C ALA A 142 81.19 19.37 27.94
N ASN A 143 82.24 20.21 27.91
CA ASN A 143 83.68 19.99 28.18
C ASN A 143 84.40 18.64 27.95
N ALA A 144 85.58 18.72 27.31
CA ALA A 144 86.78 17.93 27.68
C ALA A 144 88.09 18.65 27.27
N THR A 145 89.21 18.39 27.95
CA THR A 145 90.52 19.06 27.75
C THR A 145 91.68 18.08 27.96
N PHE A 146 92.82 18.23 27.27
CA PHE A 146 94.02 17.39 27.47
C PHE A 146 95.35 18.12 27.15
N VAL A 147 96.46 17.83 27.86
CA VAL A 147 97.62 18.75 28.04
C VAL A 147 98.98 18.05 28.35
N LEU A 148 100.08 18.49 27.68
CA LEU A 148 101.56 18.30 27.99
C LEU A 148 102.16 16.87 28.09
N PRO A 149 103.50 16.64 28.25
CA PRO A 149 104.76 17.47 28.21
C PRO A 149 105.77 17.00 27.08
N GLY A 150 107.09 17.28 26.98
CA GLY A 150 108.10 18.17 27.63
C GLY A 150 109.59 17.68 27.44
N ALA A 151 110.61 18.50 27.84
CA ALA A 151 112.08 18.19 27.99
C ALA A 151 112.96 17.94 26.71
N ALA A 152 114.31 18.10 26.68
CA ALA A 152 115.31 18.91 27.44
C ALA A 152 116.73 18.93 26.74
N ASP A 153 117.63 19.86 27.16
CA ASP A 153 119.07 20.04 26.80
C ASP A 153 120.02 19.34 27.84
N PRO A 154 121.38 19.13 27.71
CA PRO A 154 122.41 20.21 27.56
C PRO A 154 123.89 19.92 27.07
N VAL A 155 124.62 21.00 26.72
CA VAL A 155 126.05 21.43 27.00
C VAL A 155 127.17 20.43 27.45
N PHE A 156 128.39 20.50 26.85
CA PHE A 156 129.72 20.47 27.56
C PHE A 156 130.96 21.06 26.78
N ARG A 157 132.20 20.91 27.31
CA ARG A 157 133.41 21.80 27.12
C ARG A 157 134.60 21.30 26.25
N ARG A 158 135.45 22.27 25.84
CA ARG A 158 136.93 22.28 25.51
C ARG A 158 137.82 21.67 26.63
N PRO A 159 139.16 21.36 26.49
CA PRO A 159 140.25 22.32 26.11
C PRO A 159 141.59 21.77 25.51
N SER A 160 142.63 22.65 25.40
CA SER A 160 144.11 22.44 25.59
C SER A 160 144.94 21.49 24.67
N GLU A 161 146.28 21.62 24.50
CA GLU A 161 147.24 22.76 24.46
C GLU A 161 148.67 22.25 24.06
N GLN A 162 149.62 23.19 23.84
CA GLN A 162 151.08 23.10 24.08
C GLN A 162 152.10 22.40 23.14
N MET A 163 153.24 23.12 23.02
CA MET A 163 154.64 22.71 22.81
C MET A 163 155.14 22.23 21.44
N ALA A 164 156.29 22.81 21.03
CA ALA A 164 157.14 22.39 19.91
C ALA A 164 158.61 22.76 20.21
N PRO A 165 159.60 21.87 19.96
CA PRO A 165 161.03 22.18 20.01
C PRO A 165 161.61 22.45 18.61
N ALA A 166 162.70 23.23 18.53
CA ALA A 166 163.40 23.54 17.28
C ALA A 166 164.58 22.59 17.03
N MET A 167 164.76 22.16 15.77
CA MET A 167 165.88 21.30 15.32
C MET A 167 166.29 21.65 13.88
N ASN A 168 167.60 21.65 13.64
CA ASN A 168 168.33 21.38 12.38
C ASN A 168 167.81 21.98 11.04
N GLU A 169 168.48 23.03 10.56
CA GLU A 169 168.11 23.72 9.31
C GLU A 169 168.27 22.89 8.02
N ASP A 170 169.15 21.88 8.01
CA ASP A 170 169.35 20.99 6.85
C ASP A 170 168.21 19.97 6.62
N GLU A 171 167.46 19.61 7.68
CA GLU A 171 166.28 18.73 7.55
C GLU A 171 165.06 19.50 7.01
N ASP A 172 165.02 20.81 7.25
CA ASP A 172 163.89 21.66 6.89
C ASP A 172 163.73 21.85 5.38
N GLU A 173 164.79 21.80 4.56
CA GLU A 173 164.62 21.87 3.10
C GLU A 173 163.96 20.60 2.53
N ILE A 174 164.28 19.43 3.08
CA ILE A 174 163.58 18.18 2.73
C ILE A 174 162.12 18.26 3.19
N PHE A 175 161.87 18.77 4.41
CA PHE A 175 160.53 18.94 4.94
C PHE A 175 159.69 19.95 4.12
N ARG A 176 160.23 21.12 3.77
CA ARG A 176 159.61 22.09 2.84
C ARG A 176 159.25 21.45 1.50
N ARG A 177 160.12 20.60 0.94
CA ARG A 177 159.87 19.90 -0.34
C ARG A 177 158.77 18.85 -0.24
N GLN A 178 158.70 18.11 0.88
CA GLN A 178 157.59 17.20 1.18
C GLN A 178 156.28 17.96 1.46
N MET A 179 156.32 19.03 2.25
CA MET A 179 155.19 19.93 2.49
C MET A 179 154.63 20.53 1.19
N ALA A 180 155.48 20.99 0.28
CA ALA A 180 155.04 21.46 -1.04
C ALA A 180 154.40 20.35 -1.89
N SER A 181 154.83 19.09 -1.73
CA SER A 181 154.17 17.94 -2.35
C SER A 181 152.79 17.68 -1.72
N MET A 182 152.74 17.59 -0.38
CA MET A 182 151.50 17.37 0.38
C MET A 182 150.47 18.47 0.11
N MET A 183 150.87 19.74 0.14
CA MET A 183 150.01 20.89 -0.15
C MET A 183 149.45 20.85 -1.57
N ARG A 184 150.22 20.43 -2.59
CA ARG A 184 149.70 20.22 -3.94
C ARG A 184 148.67 19.09 -3.99
N THR A 185 148.94 17.95 -3.36
CA THR A 185 147.94 16.86 -3.28
C THR A 185 146.68 17.26 -2.48
N HIS A 186 146.83 18.12 -1.47
CA HIS A 186 145.71 18.67 -0.70
C HIS A 186 144.85 19.61 -1.55
N HIS A 187 145.46 20.50 -2.35
CA HIS A 187 144.71 21.39 -3.25
C HIS A 187 143.97 20.61 -4.34
N ILE A 188 144.59 19.57 -4.92
CA ILE A 188 143.93 18.68 -5.89
C ILE A 188 142.75 17.92 -5.23
N LYS A 189 142.96 17.35 -4.04
CA LYS A 189 141.87 16.70 -3.27
C LYS A 189 140.75 17.69 -2.92
N LYS A 190 141.09 18.91 -2.51
CA LYS A 190 140.12 19.95 -2.16
C LYS A 190 139.25 20.32 -3.37
N GLY A 191 139.85 20.64 -4.52
CA GLY A 191 139.11 20.94 -5.74
C GLY A 191 138.24 19.77 -6.23
N LEU A 192 138.69 18.52 -6.05
CA LEU A 192 137.88 17.33 -6.33
C LEU A 192 136.71 17.14 -5.34
N MET A 193 136.85 17.53 -4.08
CA MET A 193 135.72 17.55 -3.13
C MET A 193 134.75 18.70 -3.43
N GLU A 194 135.24 19.89 -3.76
CA GLU A 194 134.41 21.04 -4.13
C GLU A 194 133.59 20.72 -5.40
N TYR A 195 134.21 20.18 -6.44
CA TYR A 195 133.51 19.71 -7.64
C TYR A 195 132.51 18.57 -7.36
N ARG A 196 132.84 17.66 -6.44
CA ARG A 196 131.93 16.60 -6.00
C ARG A 196 130.73 17.17 -5.26
N GLU A 197 130.93 18.13 -4.34
CA GLU A 197 129.84 18.80 -3.63
C GLU A 197 128.94 19.58 -4.58
N GLU A 198 129.49 20.30 -5.56
CA GLU A 198 128.70 20.99 -6.59
C GLU A 198 127.87 20.01 -7.41
N MET A 199 128.45 18.89 -7.84
CA MET A 199 127.74 17.83 -8.56
C MET A 199 126.65 17.18 -7.70
N GLU A 200 126.92 16.89 -6.41
CA GLU A 200 125.92 16.36 -5.48
C GLU A 200 124.81 17.37 -5.18
N ARG A 201 125.09 18.68 -5.13
CA ARG A 201 124.08 19.75 -5.01
C ARG A 201 123.18 19.80 -6.25
N VAL A 202 123.73 19.77 -7.46
CA VAL A 202 122.96 19.77 -8.72
C VAL A 202 122.09 18.50 -8.85
N ILE A 203 122.60 17.34 -8.42
CA ILE A 203 121.82 16.09 -8.37
C ILE A 203 120.70 16.21 -7.32
N ALA A 204 120.98 16.75 -6.13
CA ALA A 204 119.98 16.95 -5.09
C ALA A 204 118.89 17.96 -5.49
N GLU A 205 119.25 19.01 -6.25
CA GLU A 205 118.32 19.99 -6.80
C GLU A 205 117.39 19.37 -7.85
N LYS A 206 117.93 18.70 -8.86
CA LYS A 206 117.11 17.96 -9.85
C LYS A 206 116.24 16.87 -9.21
N MET A 207 116.70 16.25 -8.12
CA MET A 207 115.91 15.31 -7.33
C MET A 207 114.79 16.00 -6.51
N LYS A 208 114.97 17.25 -6.06
CA LYS A 208 113.87 18.07 -5.49
C LYS A 208 112.86 18.43 -6.58
N GLU A 209 113.29 18.98 -7.71
CA GLU A 209 112.43 19.31 -8.85
C GLU A 209 111.60 18.10 -9.31
N ALA A 210 112.24 16.94 -9.49
CA ALA A 210 111.55 15.70 -9.86
C ALA A 210 110.57 15.23 -8.79
N LYS A 211 110.88 15.40 -7.49
CA LYS A 211 110.00 15.06 -6.37
C LYS A 211 108.81 16.01 -6.29
N GLU A 212 108.99 17.29 -6.60
CA GLU A 212 107.93 18.30 -6.60
C GLU A 212 107.04 18.22 -7.85
N GLY A 213 107.62 17.96 -9.02
CA GLY A 213 106.86 17.62 -10.24
C GLY A 213 106.02 16.35 -10.05
N ARG A 214 106.53 15.33 -9.37
CA ARG A 214 105.75 14.14 -8.97
C ARG A 214 104.64 14.48 -7.96
N LYS A 215 104.92 15.28 -6.94
CA LYS A 215 103.89 15.76 -5.98
C LYS A 215 102.78 16.56 -6.68
N MET A 216 103.13 17.46 -7.60
CA MET A 216 102.17 18.30 -8.33
C MET A 216 101.29 17.46 -9.26
N LYS A 217 101.87 16.51 -10.00
CA LYS A 217 101.09 15.56 -10.81
C LYS A 217 100.16 14.72 -9.94
N ALA A 218 100.64 14.14 -8.84
CA ALA A 218 99.81 13.38 -7.91
C ALA A 218 98.71 14.23 -7.22
N ARG A 219 98.94 15.53 -7.02
CA ARG A 219 97.91 16.46 -6.53
C ARG A 219 96.84 16.72 -7.60
N GLN A 220 97.25 17.01 -8.83
CA GLN A 220 96.32 17.20 -9.96
C GLN A 220 95.51 15.94 -10.28
N GLU A 221 96.13 14.76 -10.17
CA GLU A 221 95.48 13.46 -10.36
C GLU A 221 94.45 13.18 -9.27
N ARG A 222 94.79 13.39 -7.99
CA ARG A 222 93.83 13.32 -6.87
C ARG A 222 92.70 14.33 -7.00
N GLU A 223 93.00 15.56 -7.44
CA GLU A 223 91.97 16.58 -7.65
C GLU A 223 91.04 16.24 -8.81
N ARG A 224 91.55 15.63 -9.89
CA ARG A 224 90.72 15.09 -10.97
C ARG A 224 89.83 13.95 -10.48
N LEU A 225 90.38 12.98 -9.76
CA LEU A 225 89.60 11.86 -9.20
C LEU A 225 88.52 12.36 -8.25
N ALA A 226 88.82 13.29 -7.35
CA ALA A 226 87.83 13.87 -6.44
C ALA A 226 86.71 14.65 -7.17
N ARG A 227 87.03 15.35 -8.27
CA ARG A 227 86.02 16.00 -9.13
C ARG A 227 85.17 14.98 -9.89
N GLU A 228 85.77 13.86 -10.33
CA GLU A 228 85.10 12.79 -11.05
C GLU A 228 84.18 11.97 -10.13
N GLU A 229 84.62 11.67 -8.90
CA GLU A 229 83.80 11.05 -7.85
C GLU A 229 82.62 11.95 -7.45
N LEU A 230 82.84 13.27 -7.28
CA LEU A 230 81.77 14.21 -6.96
C LEU A 230 80.77 14.33 -8.12
N ALA A 231 81.23 14.46 -9.37
CA ALA A 231 80.36 14.48 -10.54
C ALA A 231 79.55 13.17 -10.69
N ARG A 232 80.15 12.02 -10.33
CA ARG A 232 79.46 10.73 -10.30
C ARG A 232 78.39 10.68 -9.21
N GLN A 233 78.68 11.18 -8.00
CA GLN A 233 77.69 11.28 -6.92
C GLN A 233 76.54 12.24 -7.27
N GLU A 234 76.83 13.36 -7.92
CA GLU A 234 75.79 14.29 -8.40
C GLU A 234 74.93 13.65 -9.50
N ALA A 235 75.53 12.93 -10.46
CA ALA A 235 74.79 12.17 -11.47
C ALA A 235 73.91 11.09 -10.86
N GLU A 236 74.44 10.29 -9.92
CA GLU A 236 73.69 9.25 -9.20
C GLU A 236 72.50 9.83 -8.40
N ARG A 237 72.69 10.98 -7.74
CA ARG A 237 71.60 11.70 -7.06
C ARG A 237 70.53 12.22 -8.04
N LEU A 238 70.93 12.71 -9.20
CA LEU A 238 69.99 13.17 -10.24
C LEU A 238 69.22 12.01 -10.88
N GLU A 239 69.85 10.83 -11.06
CA GLU A 239 69.15 9.64 -11.54
C GLU A 239 68.18 9.09 -10.50
N LEU A 240 68.56 9.06 -9.21
CA LEU A 240 67.66 8.69 -8.11
C LEU A 240 66.49 9.67 -7.99
N GLU A 241 66.72 10.97 -8.14
CA GLU A 241 65.63 11.96 -8.14
C GLU A 241 64.71 11.79 -9.35
N ARG A 242 65.25 11.51 -10.55
CA ARG A 242 64.45 11.23 -11.75
C ARG A 242 63.57 9.99 -11.53
N LEU A 243 64.13 8.91 -10.98
CA LEU A 243 63.39 7.67 -10.67
C LEU A 243 62.29 7.92 -9.64
N ALA A 244 62.58 8.63 -8.54
CA ALA A 244 61.60 8.97 -7.53
C ALA A 244 60.46 9.85 -8.07
N ARG A 245 60.76 10.79 -8.98
CA ARG A 245 59.74 11.60 -9.69
C ARG A 245 58.89 10.75 -10.62
N GLU A 246 59.48 9.79 -11.35
CA GLU A 246 58.73 8.88 -12.23
C GLU A 246 57.85 7.89 -11.44
N GLU A 247 58.36 7.34 -10.33
CA GLU A 247 57.59 6.48 -9.43
C GLU A 247 56.42 7.24 -8.79
N ALA A 248 56.64 8.47 -8.34
CA ALA A 248 55.58 9.33 -7.83
C ALA A 248 54.50 9.63 -8.90
N GLN A 249 54.90 9.88 -10.16
CA GLN A 249 53.94 10.06 -11.26
C GLN A 249 53.15 8.78 -11.56
N ARG A 250 53.80 7.61 -11.55
CA ARG A 250 53.14 6.30 -11.74
C ARG A 250 52.14 6.04 -10.60
N ALA A 251 52.53 6.26 -9.36
CA ALA A 251 51.67 6.11 -8.18
C ALA A 251 50.47 7.07 -8.20
N GLU A 252 50.65 8.31 -8.66
CA GLU A 252 49.57 9.29 -8.79
C GLU A 252 48.57 8.91 -9.90
N ILE A 253 49.07 8.48 -11.07
CA ILE A 253 48.21 7.96 -12.15
C ILE A 253 47.44 6.72 -11.69
N GLU A 254 48.08 5.82 -10.93
CA GLU A 254 47.42 4.64 -10.38
C GLU A 254 46.37 5.00 -9.32
N ARG A 255 46.63 6.00 -8.47
CA ARG A 255 45.67 6.55 -7.50
C ARG A 255 44.44 7.10 -8.22
N ILE A 256 44.63 7.97 -9.20
CA ILE A 256 43.53 8.54 -10.01
C ILE A 256 42.74 7.44 -10.72
N HIS A 257 43.40 6.39 -11.21
CA HIS A 257 42.72 5.24 -11.82
C HIS A 257 41.90 4.44 -10.78
N ARG A 258 42.46 4.13 -9.60
CA ARG A 258 41.74 3.45 -8.51
C ARG A 258 40.53 4.27 -8.04
N GLU A 259 40.69 5.57 -7.85
CA GLU A 259 39.60 6.48 -7.45
C GLU A 259 38.49 6.54 -8.51
N ARG A 260 38.84 6.61 -9.80
CA ARG A 260 37.87 6.57 -10.91
C ARG A 260 37.11 5.23 -10.96
N MET A 261 37.81 4.10 -10.78
CA MET A 261 37.18 2.77 -10.75
C MET A 261 36.26 2.59 -9.53
N ALA A 262 36.65 3.13 -8.37
CA ALA A 262 35.80 3.14 -7.17
C ALA A 262 34.55 4.02 -7.34
N MET A 263 34.71 5.20 -7.94
CA MET A 263 33.58 6.10 -8.26
C MET A 263 32.59 5.45 -9.23
N GLU A 264 33.08 4.81 -10.31
CA GLU A 264 32.21 4.12 -11.26
C GLU A 264 31.52 2.90 -10.64
N ALA A 265 32.20 2.16 -9.75
CA ALA A 265 31.60 1.08 -8.98
C ALA A 265 30.46 1.58 -8.06
N ALA A 266 30.68 2.68 -7.35
CA ALA A 266 29.69 3.32 -6.48
C ALA A 266 28.49 3.87 -7.27
N GLU A 267 28.70 4.48 -8.44
CA GLU A 267 27.62 4.93 -9.33
C GLU A 267 26.76 3.74 -9.82
N ARG A 268 27.42 2.66 -10.25
CA ARG A 268 26.74 1.41 -10.66
C ARG A 268 25.94 0.79 -9.51
N GLU A 269 26.37 0.96 -8.26
CA GLU A 269 25.61 0.52 -7.08
C GLU A 269 24.44 1.42 -6.72
N ALA A 270 24.65 2.74 -6.70
CA ALA A 270 23.59 3.72 -6.49
C ALA A 270 22.46 3.51 -7.52
N ARG A 271 22.81 3.30 -8.79
CA ARG A 271 21.86 3.02 -9.88
C ARG A 271 21.11 1.69 -9.71
N ARG A 272 21.76 0.65 -9.17
CA ARG A 272 21.09 -0.62 -8.80
C ARG A 272 20.08 -0.41 -7.67
N GLN A 273 20.49 0.27 -6.60
CA GLN A 273 19.62 0.58 -5.45
C GLN A 273 18.44 1.47 -5.85
N GLU A 274 18.65 2.45 -6.74
CA GLU A 274 17.56 3.29 -7.24
C GLU A 274 16.56 2.47 -8.08
N GLN A 275 17.03 1.60 -8.98
CA GLN A 275 16.16 0.71 -9.75
C GLN A 275 15.37 -0.26 -8.86
N GLU A 276 15.99 -0.78 -7.79
CA GLU A 276 15.32 -1.62 -6.81
C GLU A 276 14.24 -0.83 -6.03
N ARG A 277 14.57 0.37 -5.53
CA ARG A 277 13.60 1.28 -4.88
C ARG A 277 12.44 1.64 -5.82
N GLN A 278 12.71 1.95 -7.09
CA GLN A 278 11.67 2.22 -8.08
C GLN A 278 10.79 0.99 -8.35
N ARG A 279 11.36 -0.23 -8.39
CA ARG A 279 10.59 -1.48 -8.52
C ARG A 279 9.70 -1.73 -7.30
N LEU A 280 10.24 -1.60 -6.09
CA LEU A 280 9.50 -1.76 -4.85
C LEU A 280 8.37 -0.72 -4.72
N ALA A 281 8.63 0.54 -5.09
CA ALA A 281 7.61 1.60 -5.12
C ALA A 281 6.47 1.27 -6.10
N ARG A 282 6.79 0.85 -7.33
CA ARG A 282 5.77 0.43 -8.33
C ARG A 282 4.99 -0.81 -7.89
N GLU A 283 5.63 -1.76 -7.22
CA GLU A 283 4.96 -2.96 -6.69
C GLU A 283 4.04 -2.61 -5.51
N ALA A 284 4.47 -1.73 -4.61
CA ALA A 284 3.64 -1.22 -3.52
C ALA A 284 2.43 -0.42 -4.04
N GLU A 285 2.63 0.44 -5.04
CA GLU A 285 1.56 1.19 -5.70
C GLU A 285 0.58 0.25 -6.41
N ALA A 286 1.07 -0.76 -7.14
CA ALA A 286 0.22 -1.74 -7.80
C ALA A 286 -0.62 -2.56 -6.80
N LYS A 287 -0.03 -2.94 -5.65
CA LYS A 287 -0.76 -3.60 -4.55
C LYS A 287 -1.83 -2.69 -3.96
N ALA A 288 -1.51 -1.44 -3.64
CA ALA A 288 -2.45 -0.47 -3.10
C ALA A 288 -3.62 -0.19 -4.05
N ARG A 289 -3.35 -0.02 -5.36
CA ARG A 289 -4.39 0.11 -6.40
C ARG A 289 -5.28 -1.13 -6.47
N ALA A 290 -4.70 -2.34 -6.46
CA ALA A 290 -5.46 -3.59 -6.49
C ALA A 290 -6.30 -3.82 -5.21
N GLU A 291 -5.82 -3.39 -4.05
CA GLU A 291 -6.57 -3.43 -2.79
C GLU A 291 -7.74 -2.44 -2.80
N GLN A 292 -7.52 -1.20 -3.25
CA GLN A 292 -8.59 -0.21 -3.47
C GLN A 292 -9.65 -0.72 -4.47
N GLU A 293 -9.23 -1.33 -5.59
CA GLU A 293 -10.15 -1.92 -6.58
C GLU A 293 -10.98 -3.08 -5.97
N ARG A 294 -10.37 -3.91 -5.12
CA ARG A 294 -11.09 -4.97 -4.39
C ARG A 294 -12.10 -4.41 -3.38
N LEU A 295 -11.71 -3.41 -2.59
CA LEU A 295 -12.61 -2.76 -1.63
C LEU A 295 -13.77 -2.05 -2.33
N ALA A 296 -13.51 -1.38 -3.46
CA ALA A 296 -14.54 -0.75 -4.28
C ALA A 296 -15.55 -1.78 -4.85
N ARG A 297 -15.06 -2.91 -5.39
CA ARG A 297 -15.92 -4.01 -5.87
C ARG A 297 -16.73 -4.66 -4.73
N GLU A 298 -16.15 -4.81 -3.55
CA GLU A 298 -16.86 -5.37 -2.40
C GLU A 298 -17.95 -4.41 -1.89
N ALA A 299 -17.65 -3.12 -1.82
CA ALA A 299 -18.63 -2.08 -1.47
C ALA A 299 -19.77 -2.00 -2.50
N GLU A 300 -19.46 -2.05 -3.79
CA GLU A 300 -20.47 -2.10 -4.86
C GLU A 300 -21.34 -3.37 -4.76
N SER A 301 -20.73 -4.53 -4.54
CA SER A 301 -21.46 -5.80 -4.37
C SER A 301 -22.37 -5.78 -3.13
N LYS A 302 -21.96 -5.13 -2.04
CA LYS A 302 -22.77 -4.93 -0.83
C LYS A 302 -23.94 -3.99 -1.10
N ALA A 303 -23.69 -2.83 -1.71
CA ALA A 303 -24.72 -1.85 -2.05
C ALA A 303 -25.79 -2.45 -3.00
N ARG A 304 -25.37 -3.23 -4.02
CA ARG A 304 -26.29 -3.97 -4.90
C ARG A 304 -27.15 -4.98 -4.14
N ALA A 305 -26.56 -5.77 -3.23
CA ALA A 305 -27.30 -6.75 -2.43
C ALA A 305 -28.25 -6.12 -1.40
N GLU A 306 -27.92 -4.92 -0.87
CA GLU A 306 -28.81 -4.14 -0.01
C GLU A 306 -29.97 -3.52 -0.79
N GLN A 307 -29.71 -2.98 -1.99
CA GLN A 307 -30.76 -2.53 -2.91
C GLN A 307 -31.71 -3.67 -3.31
N GLU A 308 -31.19 -4.87 -3.61
CA GLU A 308 -31.99 -6.06 -3.92
C GLU A 308 -32.87 -6.48 -2.74
N ARG A 309 -32.34 -6.47 -1.50
CA ARG A 309 -33.12 -6.74 -0.28
C ARG A 309 -34.22 -5.72 -0.05
N LEU A 310 -33.94 -4.43 -0.22
CA LEU A 310 -34.94 -3.36 -0.08
C LEU A 310 -36.02 -3.47 -1.17
N ALA A 311 -35.64 -3.78 -2.41
CA ALA A 311 -36.58 -4.03 -3.50
C ALA A 311 -37.47 -5.27 -3.23
N MET A 312 -36.91 -6.35 -2.70
CA MET A 312 -37.67 -7.55 -2.32
C MET A 312 -38.68 -7.26 -1.20
N LEU A 313 -38.28 -6.51 -0.17
CA LEU A 313 -39.19 -6.10 0.92
C LEU A 313 -40.31 -5.17 0.42
N ALA A 314 -39.98 -4.20 -0.44
CA ALA A 314 -40.97 -3.32 -1.06
C ALA A 314 -41.94 -4.08 -1.98
N ALA A 315 -41.45 -5.06 -2.75
CA ALA A 315 -42.29 -5.92 -3.58
C ALA A 315 -43.27 -6.76 -2.73
N MET A 316 -42.79 -7.37 -1.65
CA MET A 316 -43.62 -8.13 -0.70
C MET A 316 -44.68 -7.25 -0.01
N GLN A 317 -44.32 -6.01 0.35
CA GLN A 317 -45.27 -5.03 0.90
C GLN A 317 -46.34 -4.64 -0.13
N ALA A 318 -45.95 -4.35 -1.38
CA ALA A 318 -46.87 -4.00 -2.45
C ALA A 318 -47.77 -5.18 -2.88
N GLU A 319 -47.29 -6.42 -2.81
CA GLU A 319 -48.08 -7.64 -3.01
C GLU A 319 -49.13 -7.80 -1.90
N ARG A 320 -48.72 -7.63 -0.64
CA ARG A 320 -49.63 -7.65 0.51
C ARG A 320 -50.69 -6.55 0.42
N GLU A 321 -50.31 -5.32 0.08
CA GLU A 321 -51.24 -4.18 -0.07
C GLU A 321 -52.27 -4.43 -1.19
N ARG A 322 -51.87 -5.12 -2.28
CA ARG A 322 -52.81 -5.55 -3.33
C ARG A 322 -53.76 -6.62 -2.81
N ALA A 323 -53.27 -7.67 -2.14
CA ALA A 323 -54.11 -8.72 -1.58
C ALA A 323 -55.12 -8.18 -0.54
N GLU A 324 -54.71 -7.22 0.29
CA GLU A 324 -55.60 -6.54 1.25
C GLU A 324 -56.65 -5.67 0.54
N LYS A 325 -56.31 -5.02 -0.58
CA LYS A 325 -57.29 -4.28 -1.42
C LYS A 325 -58.25 -5.21 -2.17
N GLU A 326 -57.74 -6.27 -2.81
CA GLU A 326 -58.56 -7.25 -3.53
C GLU A 326 -59.55 -7.95 -2.57
N ALA A 327 -59.12 -8.25 -1.34
CA ALA A 327 -60.01 -8.77 -0.30
C ALA A 327 -61.08 -7.74 0.13
N ALA A 328 -60.70 -6.47 0.28
CA ALA A 328 -61.65 -5.39 0.62
C ALA A 328 -62.66 -5.13 -0.51
N GLU A 329 -62.23 -5.13 -1.77
CA GLU A 329 -63.07 -4.97 -2.96
C GLU A 329 -64.06 -6.15 -3.10
N LEU A 330 -63.60 -7.38 -2.93
CA LEU A 330 -64.45 -8.58 -2.93
C LEU A 330 -65.50 -8.53 -1.80
N MET A 331 -65.12 -8.03 -0.63
CA MET A 331 -66.04 -7.86 0.50
C MET A 331 -67.04 -6.71 0.27
N GLN A 332 -66.62 -5.61 -0.34
CA GLN A 332 -67.50 -4.51 -0.75
C GLN A 332 -68.48 -4.94 -1.85
N ALA A 333 -68.05 -5.81 -2.76
CA ALA A 333 -68.92 -6.43 -3.75
C ALA A 333 -70.02 -7.29 -3.10
N LYS A 334 -69.72 -8.06 -2.04
CA LYS A 334 -70.73 -8.82 -1.28
C LYS A 334 -71.79 -7.91 -0.65
N PHE A 335 -71.41 -6.81 -0.01
CA PHE A 335 -72.40 -5.82 0.50
C PHE A 335 -73.23 -5.18 -0.63
N SER A 336 -72.59 -4.88 -1.77
CA SER A 336 -73.28 -4.33 -2.94
C SER A 336 -74.31 -5.30 -3.53
N ILE A 337 -74.00 -6.61 -3.55
CA ILE A 337 -74.92 -7.67 -3.99
C ILE A 337 -76.08 -7.83 -3.00
N TYR A 338 -75.84 -7.78 -1.69
CA TYR A 338 -76.90 -7.82 -0.67
C TYR A 338 -77.91 -6.68 -0.86
N GLU A 339 -77.44 -5.43 -0.98
CA GLU A 339 -78.34 -4.29 -1.17
C GLU A 339 -79.02 -4.29 -2.55
N ALA A 340 -78.35 -4.76 -3.61
CA ALA A 340 -78.95 -4.90 -4.94
C ALA A 340 -80.09 -5.94 -4.95
N LYS A 341 -79.86 -7.14 -4.38
CA LYS A 341 -80.91 -8.16 -4.18
C LYS A 341 -82.06 -7.59 -3.35
N TRP A 342 -81.77 -6.93 -2.24
CA TRP A 342 -82.79 -6.32 -1.37
C TRP A 342 -83.54 -5.15 -2.00
N LYS A 343 -82.96 -4.46 -2.98
CA LYS A 343 -83.68 -3.48 -3.79
C LYS A 343 -84.68 -4.17 -4.72
N VAL A 344 -84.25 -5.20 -5.46
CA VAL A 344 -85.14 -5.95 -6.38
C VAL A 344 -86.33 -6.58 -5.64
N LEU A 345 -86.11 -7.17 -4.45
CA LEU A 345 -87.21 -7.71 -3.62
C LEU A 345 -88.19 -6.63 -3.12
N ARG A 346 -87.73 -5.39 -2.94
CA ARG A 346 -88.49 -4.28 -2.36
C ARG A 346 -89.27 -3.48 -3.41
N ASP A 347 -88.65 -3.23 -4.56
CA ASP A 347 -89.24 -2.53 -5.70
C ASP A 347 -90.34 -3.39 -6.37
N GLY A 348 -90.30 -4.71 -6.16
CA GLY A 348 -91.28 -5.67 -6.63
C GLY A 348 -90.79 -6.44 -7.85
N VAL A 349 -90.94 -7.76 -7.82
CA VAL A 349 -90.50 -8.66 -8.89
C VAL A 349 -91.55 -8.72 -10.00
N SER A 350 -91.11 -8.60 -11.25
CA SER A 350 -92.00 -8.51 -12.42
C SER A 350 -92.81 -9.80 -12.66
N PRO A 351 -94.08 -9.71 -13.09
CA PRO A 351 -94.89 -10.88 -13.39
C PRO A 351 -94.29 -11.65 -14.57
N GLY A 352 -93.77 -12.85 -14.30
CA GLY A 352 -93.03 -13.68 -15.26
C GLY A 352 -91.57 -13.96 -14.87
N PHE A 353 -91.04 -13.36 -13.80
CA PHE A 353 -89.78 -13.77 -13.20
C PHE A 353 -89.90 -15.17 -12.56
N ARG A 354 -88.79 -15.93 -12.51
CA ARG A 354 -88.78 -17.27 -11.87
C ARG A 354 -89.05 -17.17 -10.36
N LYS A 355 -89.64 -18.20 -9.75
CA LYS A 355 -89.61 -18.31 -8.29
C LYS A 355 -88.14 -18.39 -7.82
N LEU A 356 -87.82 -17.70 -6.74
CA LEU A 356 -86.49 -17.75 -6.12
C LEU A 356 -86.40 -18.96 -5.17
N HIS A 357 -85.23 -19.58 -5.12
CA HIS A 357 -84.91 -20.53 -4.05
C HIS A 357 -84.46 -19.80 -2.78
N ALA A 358 -84.62 -20.43 -1.61
CA ALA A 358 -84.21 -19.89 -0.32
C ALA A 358 -82.72 -19.53 -0.30
N VAL A 359 -81.86 -20.33 -0.94
CA VAL A 359 -80.41 -20.05 -1.07
C VAL A 359 -80.10 -18.83 -1.95
N GLU A 360 -81.02 -18.38 -2.80
CA GLU A 360 -80.84 -17.19 -3.63
C GLU A 360 -81.14 -15.88 -2.87
N LEU A 361 -81.82 -15.96 -1.72
CA LEU A 361 -82.19 -14.79 -0.93
C LEU A 361 -80.96 -14.05 -0.38
N PRO A 362 -81.04 -12.73 -0.16
CA PRO A 362 -79.97 -11.94 0.44
C PRO A 362 -79.94 -12.12 1.96
N TRP A 363 -79.47 -13.27 2.44
CA TRP A 363 -79.20 -13.51 3.86
C TRP A 363 -78.09 -12.58 4.38
N PRO A 364 -78.12 -12.15 5.67
CA PRO A 364 -77.19 -11.17 6.19
C PRO A 364 -75.92 -11.85 6.72
N VAL A 365 -75.19 -12.53 5.83
CA VAL A 365 -73.94 -13.26 6.13
C VAL A 365 -72.92 -13.08 5.01
N LEU A 366 -71.62 -13.22 5.32
CA LEU A 366 -70.53 -13.08 4.34
C LEU A 366 -70.23 -14.36 3.53
N CYS A 367 -70.79 -15.50 3.92
CA CYS A 367 -70.66 -16.80 3.25
C CYS A 367 -71.91 -17.15 2.45
N ASP A 368 -71.75 -17.97 1.40
CA ASP A 368 -72.87 -18.50 0.63
C ASP A 368 -73.63 -19.55 1.48
N VAL A 369 -74.92 -19.32 1.72
CA VAL A 369 -75.76 -20.15 2.60
C VAL A 369 -76.18 -21.43 1.86
N SER A 370 -75.82 -22.59 2.42
CA SER A 370 -76.22 -23.91 1.90
C SER A 370 -77.17 -24.65 2.85
N SER A 371 -77.05 -24.44 4.16
CA SER A 371 -78.01 -24.91 5.19
C SER A 371 -78.56 -23.74 6.01
N PRO A 372 -79.77 -23.82 6.58
CA PRO A 372 -80.19 -22.93 7.68
C PRO A 372 -79.13 -22.76 8.78
N ASP A 373 -78.37 -23.82 9.09
CA ASP A 373 -77.28 -23.81 10.09
C ASP A 373 -76.12 -22.86 9.74
N ASP A 374 -75.97 -22.46 8.47
CA ASP A 374 -74.95 -21.49 8.07
C ASP A 374 -75.21 -20.08 8.64
N ILE A 375 -76.44 -19.79 9.05
CA ILE A 375 -76.85 -18.49 9.57
C ILE A 375 -76.70 -18.51 11.10
N THR A 376 -75.47 -18.30 11.56
CA THR A 376 -75.15 -18.22 13.00
C THR A 376 -75.12 -16.77 13.48
N GLU A 377 -75.42 -16.56 14.77
CA GLU A 377 -75.35 -15.24 15.42
C GLU A 377 -74.02 -14.52 15.15
N ALA A 378 -72.89 -15.24 15.23
CA ALA A 378 -71.56 -14.70 14.92
C ALA A 378 -71.42 -14.21 13.47
N ARG A 379 -71.85 -15.00 12.47
CA ARG A 379 -71.78 -14.61 11.04
C ARG A 379 -72.72 -13.44 10.71
N VAL A 380 -73.86 -13.36 11.38
CA VAL A 380 -74.81 -12.26 11.24
C VAL A 380 -74.28 -10.97 11.88
N ALA A 381 -73.64 -11.05 13.05
CA ALA A 381 -72.93 -9.92 13.65
C ALA A 381 -71.78 -9.44 12.74
N GLU A 382 -70.96 -10.37 12.25
CA GLU A 382 -69.81 -10.11 11.37
C GLU A 382 -70.23 -9.33 10.11
N PHE A 383 -71.30 -9.76 9.45
CA PHE A 383 -71.84 -9.08 8.26
C PHE A 383 -72.46 -7.71 8.58
N LEU A 384 -73.29 -7.64 9.63
CA LEU A 384 -74.09 -6.45 9.91
C LEU A 384 -73.32 -5.29 10.53
N LEU A 385 -72.30 -5.59 11.34
CA LEU A 385 -71.46 -4.63 12.05
C LEU A 385 -70.13 -4.37 11.33
N HIS A 386 -69.97 -4.87 10.10
CA HIS A 386 -68.71 -4.78 9.37
C HIS A 386 -68.32 -3.32 9.06
N PRO A 387 -67.11 -2.85 9.39
CA PRO A 387 -66.68 -1.46 9.14
C PRO A 387 -66.61 -1.10 7.65
N GLY A 388 -66.46 -2.11 6.77
CA GLY A 388 -66.52 -1.94 5.32
C GLY A 388 -67.93 -1.84 4.73
N ARG A 389 -69.00 -2.02 5.51
CA ARG A 389 -70.39 -1.88 5.01
C ARG A 389 -70.76 -0.39 4.94
N PRO A 390 -71.13 0.15 3.75
CA PRO A 390 -71.39 1.59 3.59
C PRO A 390 -72.60 2.07 4.40
N GLU A 391 -73.51 1.17 4.81
CA GLU A 391 -74.63 1.53 5.67
C GLU A 391 -74.26 1.72 7.15
N VAL A 392 -73.10 1.20 7.60
CA VAL A 392 -72.60 1.32 8.98
C VAL A 392 -71.80 2.61 9.16
N GLN A 393 -71.09 3.04 8.12
CA GLN A 393 -70.26 4.23 8.15
C GLN A 393 -71.10 5.49 8.47
N GLY A 394 -70.84 6.09 9.63
CA GLY A 394 -71.55 7.26 10.13
C GLY A 394 -72.90 6.99 10.84
N LYS A 395 -73.29 5.72 11.05
CA LYS A 395 -74.49 5.35 11.82
C LYS A 395 -74.10 4.57 13.08
N SER A 396 -74.88 4.71 14.16
CA SER A 396 -74.71 3.85 15.33
C SER A 396 -75.15 2.42 15.01
N HIS A 397 -74.49 1.41 15.59
CA HIS A 397 -74.81 0.00 15.38
C HIS A 397 -76.29 -0.30 15.70
N ARG A 398 -76.81 0.32 16.77
CA ARG A 398 -78.23 0.24 17.18
C ARG A 398 -79.21 0.83 16.16
N LEU A 399 -78.79 1.78 15.32
CA LEU A 399 -79.61 2.25 14.20
C LEU A 399 -79.56 1.29 13.00
N VAL A 400 -78.37 0.76 12.67
CA VAL A 400 -78.22 -0.25 11.60
C VAL A 400 -79.08 -1.48 11.90
N LEU A 401 -78.98 -2.02 13.11
CA LEU A 401 -79.76 -3.17 13.55
C LEU A 401 -81.28 -2.91 13.57
N LYS A 402 -81.72 -1.68 13.89
CA LYS A 402 -83.15 -1.31 13.77
C LYS A 402 -83.63 -1.31 12.32
N LEU A 403 -82.82 -0.83 11.38
CA LEU A 403 -83.15 -0.84 9.96
C LEU A 403 -83.25 -2.28 9.42
N GLU A 404 -82.35 -3.16 9.85
CA GLU A 404 -82.37 -4.58 9.44
C GLU A 404 -83.48 -5.38 10.15
N ALA A 405 -83.78 -5.12 11.42
CA ALA A 405 -84.93 -5.72 12.10
C ALA A 405 -86.25 -5.39 11.36
N VAL A 406 -86.39 -4.15 10.87
CA VAL A 406 -87.52 -3.71 10.03
C VAL A 406 -87.46 -4.29 8.60
N ARG A 407 -86.30 -4.77 8.14
CA ARG A 407 -86.10 -5.45 6.84
C ARG A 407 -86.53 -6.92 6.91
N TRP A 408 -86.27 -7.58 8.03
CA TRP A 408 -86.48 -9.02 8.25
C TRP A 408 -87.78 -9.40 9.00
N HIS A 409 -88.44 -8.44 9.65
CA HIS A 409 -89.71 -8.66 10.37
C HIS A 409 -90.75 -9.42 9.53
N SER A 410 -91.35 -10.46 10.12
CA SER A 410 -92.27 -11.41 9.46
C SER A 410 -93.30 -10.72 8.57
N ASP A 411 -94.15 -9.83 9.10
CA ASP A 411 -95.15 -9.06 8.32
C ASP A 411 -94.63 -8.52 6.97
N ARG A 412 -93.40 -7.98 6.92
CA ARG A 412 -92.81 -7.46 5.68
C ARG A 412 -92.17 -8.55 4.82
N PHE A 413 -91.58 -9.56 5.43
CA PHE A 413 -91.00 -10.70 4.72
C PHE A 413 -92.10 -11.56 4.07
N ASP A 414 -93.19 -11.81 4.79
CA ASP A 414 -94.32 -12.63 4.38
C ASP A 414 -95.15 -11.94 3.29
N THR A 415 -95.32 -10.61 3.36
CA THR A 415 -96.08 -9.84 2.36
C THR A 415 -95.27 -9.46 1.11
N LYS A 416 -93.93 -9.47 1.15
CA LYS A 416 -93.08 -9.05 0.01
C LYS A 416 -92.17 -10.13 -0.54
N VAL A 417 -91.56 -10.96 0.30
CA VAL A 417 -90.52 -11.92 -0.10
C VAL A 417 -91.11 -13.30 -0.34
N LEU A 418 -91.88 -13.87 0.61
CA LEU A 418 -92.44 -15.22 0.46
C LEU A 418 -93.24 -15.48 -0.83
N PRO A 419 -94.04 -14.53 -1.39
CA PRO A 419 -94.75 -14.75 -2.65
C PRO A 419 -93.80 -14.96 -3.86
N ILE A 420 -92.55 -14.49 -3.76
CA ILE A 420 -91.50 -14.64 -4.79
C ILE A 420 -90.77 -15.98 -4.62
N VAL A 421 -90.70 -16.53 -3.40
CA VAL A 421 -90.06 -17.82 -3.11
C VAL A 421 -90.86 -19.00 -3.69
N ALA A 422 -90.13 -20.05 -4.09
CA ALA A 422 -90.67 -21.34 -4.50
C ALA A 422 -91.56 -21.94 -3.41
N GLU A 423 -92.67 -22.55 -3.78
CA GLU A 423 -93.76 -22.83 -2.82
C GLU A 423 -93.33 -23.86 -1.78
N ASP A 424 -92.56 -24.86 -2.21
CA ASP A 424 -91.96 -25.93 -1.39
C ASP A 424 -90.89 -25.43 -0.39
N GLU A 425 -90.34 -24.22 -0.60
CA GLU A 425 -89.28 -23.63 0.22
C GLU A 425 -89.76 -22.45 1.10
N ARG A 426 -91.04 -22.07 1.02
CA ARG A 426 -91.58 -20.92 1.76
C ARG A 426 -91.50 -21.08 3.27
N GLU A 427 -91.81 -22.26 3.79
CA GLU A 427 -91.83 -22.52 5.24
C GLU A 427 -90.43 -22.41 5.84
N GLY A 428 -89.43 -23.06 5.21
CA GLY A 428 -88.03 -22.93 5.61
C GLY A 428 -87.48 -21.50 5.46
N ALA A 429 -87.83 -20.79 4.39
CA ALA A 429 -87.45 -19.39 4.23
C ALA A 429 -88.06 -18.49 5.32
N ALA A 430 -89.31 -18.74 5.73
CA ALA A 430 -89.98 -18.03 6.81
C ALA A 430 -89.37 -18.33 8.19
N GLU A 431 -89.05 -19.61 8.46
CA GLU A 431 -88.37 -20.00 9.71
C GLU A 431 -87.01 -19.31 9.84
N VAL A 432 -86.20 -19.33 8.78
CA VAL A 432 -84.86 -18.70 8.77
C VAL A 432 -84.97 -17.18 8.90
N ALA A 433 -85.92 -16.51 8.23
CA ALA A 433 -86.15 -15.07 8.43
C ALA A 433 -86.62 -14.74 9.87
N GLY A 434 -87.46 -15.60 10.45
CA GLY A 434 -87.85 -15.53 11.85
C GLY A 434 -86.66 -15.70 12.81
N TYR A 435 -85.72 -16.59 12.50
CA TYR A 435 -84.50 -16.81 13.28
C TYR A 435 -83.53 -15.61 13.17
N VAL A 436 -83.30 -15.08 11.96
CA VAL A 436 -82.56 -13.82 11.74
C VAL A 436 -83.18 -12.67 12.54
N THR A 437 -84.51 -12.59 12.61
CA THR A 437 -85.22 -11.57 13.40
C THR A 437 -84.98 -11.72 14.92
N ARG A 438 -84.88 -12.96 15.43
CA ARG A 438 -84.49 -13.22 16.84
C ARG A 438 -83.06 -12.75 17.11
N ILE A 439 -82.10 -13.08 16.23
CA ILE A 439 -80.70 -12.64 16.33
C ILE A 439 -80.59 -11.10 16.35
N LEU A 440 -81.28 -10.43 15.41
CA LEU A 440 -81.37 -8.97 15.35
C LEU A 440 -81.97 -8.35 16.63
N THR A 441 -82.97 -9.01 17.21
CA THR A 441 -83.62 -8.57 18.46
C THR A 441 -82.67 -8.72 19.66
N ASN A 442 -81.95 -9.83 19.77
CA ASN A 442 -80.93 -10.04 20.80
C ASN A 442 -79.86 -8.95 20.75
N PHE A 443 -79.32 -8.62 19.57
CA PHE A 443 -78.35 -7.53 19.44
C PHE A 443 -78.93 -6.15 19.78
N LEU A 444 -80.24 -5.92 19.55
CA LEU A 444 -80.89 -4.66 19.93
C LEU A 444 -81.18 -4.54 21.43
N MET A 445 -81.18 -5.64 22.17
CA MET A 445 -81.27 -5.69 23.63
C MET A 445 -79.88 -5.66 24.31
N ASN A 446 -78.87 -6.28 23.69
CA ASN A 446 -77.52 -6.44 24.24
C ASN A 446 -76.52 -5.35 23.82
N ILE A 447 -76.98 -4.28 23.15
CA ILE A 447 -76.15 -3.10 22.84
C ILE A 447 -76.61 -1.93 23.73
N ASP A 448 -75.75 -1.61 24.69
CA ASP A 448 -75.77 -0.41 25.52
C ASP A 448 -75.61 0.87 24.66
#